data_AF-A0AAN6DNB4-F1
#
_entry.id   AF-A0AAN6DNB4-F1
#
_cell.length_a   1.000
_cell.length_b   1.000
_cell.length_c   1.000
_cell.angle_alpha   90.00
_cell.angle_beta   90.00
_cell.angle_gamma   90.00
#
_symmetry.space_group_name_H-M   'P 1'
#
loop_
_entity.id
_entity.type
_entity.pdbx_description
1 polymer ?
#
loop_
_entity_poly.entity_id
_entity_poly.type
_entity_poly.pdbx_seq_one_letter_code
_entity_poly.pdbx_strand_id
1 'polypeptide(L)'
;MTLPIVTTLNRSDGPPDAPTLSALSVVPLPPVNPTAYLLQTAGQIGKPPPTTPSTPFPTSFHEQAANAFANVGACLGLKGATPRDITKITIYVVNLNASHREPLIDVIRNFFRIEGQESHKPPSSLIGVAGLASPDFMIEVEATAVVAA
;
A
#
# COMPACT_ATOMS: atom_id res chain seq x y z
N MET A 1 -23.10 -23.12 9.39
CA MET A 1 -22.08 -22.19 9.93
C MET A 1 -22.14 -20.94 9.07
N THR A 2 -22.29 -19.76 9.66
CA THR A 2 -22.19 -18.49 8.92
C THR A 2 -20.74 -18.25 8.55
N LEU A 3 -20.46 -17.96 7.29
CA LEU A 3 -19.11 -17.59 6.85
C LEU A 3 -18.64 -16.34 7.60
N PRO A 4 -17.33 -16.21 7.89
CA PRO A 4 -16.80 -15.00 8.49
C PRO A 4 -17.06 -13.79 7.58
N ILE A 5 -17.44 -12.65 8.17
CA ILE A 5 -17.72 -11.41 7.45
C ILE A 5 -16.43 -10.88 6.79
N VAL A 6 -15.31 -11.01 7.49
CA VAL A 6 -14.00 -10.55 7.00
C VAL A 6 -13.34 -11.67 6.21
N THR A 7 -12.84 -11.35 5.02
CA THR A 7 -11.95 -12.22 4.25
C THR A 7 -10.60 -11.55 4.08
N THR A 8 -9.55 -12.35 3.87
CA THR A 8 -8.23 -11.83 3.60
C THR A 8 -7.69 -12.34 2.29
N LEU A 9 -6.89 -11.50 1.61
CA LEU A 9 -6.30 -11.81 0.32
C LEU A 9 -4.79 -11.55 0.36
N ASN A 10 -4.07 -12.32 -0.45
CA ASN A 10 -2.65 -12.13 -0.71
C ASN A 10 -2.45 -11.97 -2.20
N ARG A 11 -1.51 -11.11 -2.58
CA ARG A 11 -1.06 -11.04 -3.96
C ARG A 11 -0.31 -12.32 -4.31
N SER A 12 -0.56 -12.88 -5.49
CA SER A 12 0.15 -14.08 -5.97
C SER A 12 1.65 -13.86 -6.17
N ASP A 13 2.05 -12.60 -6.28
CA ASP A 13 3.40 -12.13 -6.56
C ASP A 13 4.10 -11.59 -5.28
N GLY A 14 3.44 -11.72 -4.12
CA GLY A 14 4.00 -11.40 -2.81
C GLY A 14 5.11 -12.39 -2.40
N PRO A 15 5.94 -12.05 -1.40
CA PRO A 15 6.95 -12.96 -0.89
C PRO A 15 6.30 -14.28 -0.39
N PRO A 16 6.84 -15.45 -0.78
CA PRO A 16 6.31 -16.75 -0.35
C PRO A 16 6.42 -16.96 1.17
N ASP A 17 7.35 -16.25 1.83
CA ASP A 17 7.70 -16.40 3.24
C ASP A 17 6.91 -15.49 4.20
N ALA A 18 5.80 -14.89 3.75
CA ALA A 18 4.88 -14.13 4.61
C ALA A 18 3.58 -14.89 4.99
N PRO A 19 3.57 -16.20 5.31
CA PRO A 19 2.31 -16.90 5.60
C PRO A 19 1.71 -16.54 6.97
N THR A 20 2.43 -15.79 7.81
CA THR A 20 1.94 -15.47 9.17
C THR A 20 0.72 -14.55 9.13
N LEU A 21 0.68 -13.57 8.21
CA LEU A 21 -0.38 -12.56 8.11
C LEU A 21 -0.68 -12.24 6.65
N SER A 22 -1.89 -11.76 6.35
CA SER A 22 -2.33 -11.44 4.99
C SER A 22 -2.02 -10.00 4.58
N ALA A 23 -1.89 -9.75 3.27
CA ALA A 23 -1.61 -8.42 2.72
C ALA A 23 -2.83 -7.49 2.66
N LEU A 24 -4.04 -8.05 2.60
CA LEU A 24 -5.29 -7.30 2.48
C LEU A 24 -6.40 -7.92 3.34
N SER A 25 -7.08 -7.08 4.11
CA SER A 25 -8.37 -7.38 4.73
C SER A 25 -9.50 -6.79 3.89
N VAL A 26 -10.59 -7.55 3.71
CA VAL A 26 -11.77 -7.19 2.93
C VAL A 26 -13.01 -7.35 3.79
N VAL A 27 -13.72 -6.24 4.02
CA VAL A 27 -14.95 -6.21 4.82
C VAL A 27 -16.13 -5.73 3.95
N PRO A 28 -17.14 -6.57 3.68
CA PRO A 28 -18.33 -6.20 2.94
C PRO A 28 -19.24 -5.25 3.74
N LEU A 29 -19.75 -4.21 3.09
CA LEU A 29 -20.63 -3.21 3.65
C LEU A 29 -21.90 -3.07 2.78
N PRO A 30 -23.09 -3.49 3.26
CA PRO A 30 -23.32 -4.37 4.41
C PRO A 30 -22.82 -5.82 4.15
N PRO A 31 -22.77 -6.71 5.16
CA PRO A 31 -22.26 -8.07 4.98
C PRO A 31 -23.04 -8.98 4.02
N VAL A 32 -24.32 -8.68 3.78
CA VAL A 32 -25.19 -9.43 2.86
C VAL A 32 -25.63 -8.47 1.76
N ASN A 33 -25.43 -8.86 0.49
CA ASN A 33 -25.61 -7.99 -0.68
C ASN A 33 -24.82 -6.68 -0.55
N PRO A 34 -23.48 -6.76 -0.46
CA PRO A 34 -22.64 -5.59 -0.26
C PRO A 34 -22.82 -4.59 -1.40
N THR A 35 -22.76 -3.31 -1.07
CA THR A 35 -22.69 -2.21 -2.04
C THR A 35 -21.29 -1.59 -2.08
N ALA A 36 -20.49 -1.83 -1.04
CA ALA A 36 -19.09 -1.46 -0.97
C ALA A 36 -18.26 -2.50 -0.19
N TYR A 37 -16.94 -2.40 -0.32
CA TYR A 37 -15.96 -3.07 0.52
C TYR A 37 -15.07 -2.04 1.21
N LEU A 38 -14.89 -2.19 2.52
CA LEU A 38 -13.77 -1.59 3.24
C LEU A 38 -12.55 -2.49 3.05
N LEU A 39 -11.46 -1.88 2.61
CA LEU A 39 -10.18 -2.52 2.33
C LEU A 39 -9.10 -1.95 3.25
N GLN A 40 -8.28 -2.83 3.84
CA GLN A 40 -7.15 -2.42 4.68
C GLN A 40 -5.92 -3.21 4.29
N THR A 41 -4.86 -2.52 3.87
CA THR A 41 -3.60 -3.18 3.52
C THR A 41 -2.77 -3.43 4.77
N ALA A 42 -1.97 -4.49 4.76
CA ALA A 42 -0.77 -4.53 5.58
C ALA A 42 0.20 -3.42 5.13
N GLY A 43 1.21 -3.12 5.94
CA GLY A 43 2.29 -2.22 5.54
C GLY A 43 3.07 -2.78 4.34
N GLN A 44 3.17 -1.97 3.29
CA GLN A 44 3.84 -2.30 2.04
C GLN A 44 5.22 -1.66 2.01
N ILE A 45 6.25 -2.48 1.81
CA ILE A 45 7.65 -2.05 1.71
C ILE A 45 8.07 -1.79 0.25
N GLY A 46 9.25 -1.21 0.07
CA GLY A 46 9.84 -0.86 -1.22
C GLY A 46 10.34 -2.02 -2.10
N LYS A 47 9.80 -3.23 -1.93
CA LYS A 47 10.16 -4.39 -2.76
C LYS A 47 9.68 -4.15 -4.20
N PRO A 48 10.56 -4.31 -5.21
CA PRO A 48 10.15 -4.15 -6.60
C PRO A 48 9.13 -5.22 -7.00
N PRO A 49 8.30 -4.96 -8.01
CA PRO A 49 7.49 -6.00 -8.62
C PRO A 49 8.38 -7.19 -9.01
N PRO A 50 7.90 -8.43 -8.84
CA PRO A 50 8.68 -9.59 -9.24
C PRO A 50 8.89 -9.61 -10.74
N THR A 51 10.14 -9.71 -11.13
CA THR A 51 10.62 -9.82 -12.51
C THR A 51 11.44 -11.11 -12.67
N THR A 52 11.65 -11.54 -13.91
CA THR A 52 12.60 -12.63 -14.23
C THR A 52 13.70 -12.07 -15.14
N PRO A 53 14.97 -12.04 -14.71
CA PRO A 53 15.49 -12.43 -13.39
C PRO A 53 15.02 -11.50 -12.27
N SER A 54 15.19 -11.92 -11.01
CA SER A 54 14.78 -11.13 -9.84
C SER A 54 15.52 -9.80 -9.78
N THR A 55 14.78 -8.71 -9.62
CA THR A 55 15.37 -7.39 -9.38
C THR A 55 15.90 -7.31 -7.94
N PRO A 56 17.15 -6.83 -7.72
CA PRO A 56 17.68 -6.60 -6.37
C PRO A 56 16.80 -5.65 -5.54
N PHE A 57 16.87 -5.76 -4.22
CA PHE A 57 16.18 -4.79 -3.36
C PHE A 57 16.81 -3.40 -3.53
N PRO A 58 16.02 -2.35 -3.82
CA PRO A 58 16.56 -1.02 -4.10
C PRO A 58 17.30 -0.42 -2.91
N THR A 59 18.40 0.26 -3.16
CA THR A 59 19.13 1.06 -2.16
C THR A 59 18.76 2.54 -2.20
N SER A 60 18.01 2.97 -3.22
CA SER A 60 17.50 4.34 -3.35
C SER A 60 16.19 4.51 -2.59
N PHE A 61 16.09 5.58 -1.79
CA PHE A 61 14.85 5.90 -1.10
C PHE A 61 13.69 6.18 -2.06
N HIS A 62 13.96 6.87 -3.18
CA HIS A 62 12.94 7.17 -4.19
C HIS A 62 12.38 5.89 -4.80
N GLU A 63 13.25 4.93 -5.14
CA GLU A 63 12.84 3.63 -5.70
C GLU A 63 12.06 2.80 -4.69
N GLN A 64 12.51 2.73 -3.43
CA GLN A 64 11.77 2.05 -2.38
C GLN A 64 10.39 2.71 -2.15
N ALA A 65 10.31 4.05 -2.14
CA ALA A 65 9.05 4.75 -1.98
C ALA A 65 8.11 4.47 -3.17
N ALA A 66 8.60 4.56 -4.40
CA ALA A 66 7.81 4.26 -5.59
C ALA A 66 7.25 2.84 -5.56
N ASN A 67 8.08 1.86 -5.19
CA ASN A 67 7.68 0.47 -5.06
C ASN A 67 6.67 0.25 -3.91
N ALA A 68 6.86 0.88 -2.75
CA ALA A 68 5.94 0.77 -1.62
C ALA A 68 4.52 1.25 -1.99
N PHE A 69 4.44 2.41 -2.65
CA PHE A 69 3.16 2.95 -3.15
C PHE A 69 2.57 2.07 -4.26
N ALA A 70 3.37 1.59 -5.21
CA ALA A 70 2.91 0.65 -6.23
C ALA A 70 2.36 -0.64 -5.59
N ASN A 71 2.99 -1.13 -4.53
CA ASN A 71 2.56 -2.31 -3.80
C ASN A 71 1.25 -2.09 -3.05
N VAL A 72 1.00 -0.89 -2.50
CA VAL A 72 -0.31 -0.50 -1.95
C VAL A 72 -1.37 -0.58 -3.04
N GLY A 73 -1.11 0.04 -4.20
CA GLY A 73 -2.03 0.01 -5.34
C GLY A 73 -2.35 -1.41 -5.80
N ALA A 74 -1.33 -2.27 -5.91
CA ALA A 74 -1.50 -3.67 -6.30
C ALA A 74 -2.32 -4.48 -5.27
N CYS A 75 -2.14 -4.23 -3.96
CA CYS A 75 -2.95 -4.87 -2.92
C CYS A 75 -4.42 -4.45 -3.01
N LEU A 76 -4.69 -3.15 -3.05
CA LEU A 76 -6.05 -2.62 -3.19
C LEU A 76 -6.73 -3.09 -4.48
N GLY A 77 -5.96 -3.19 -5.56
CA GLY A 77 -6.41 -3.68 -6.86
C GLY A 77 -6.97 -5.12 -6.85
N LEU A 78 -6.66 -5.94 -5.83
CA LEU A 78 -7.27 -7.27 -5.67
C LEU A 78 -8.81 -7.22 -5.52
N LYS A 79 -9.36 -6.06 -5.14
CA LYS A 79 -10.81 -5.78 -5.10
C LYS A 79 -11.23 -4.65 -6.05
N GLY A 80 -10.43 -4.38 -7.09
CA GLY A 80 -10.73 -3.37 -8.11
C GLY A 80 -10.58 -1.93 -7.64
N ALA A 81 -10.05 -1.70 -6.44
CA ALA A 81 -9.83 -0.35 -5.92
C ALA A 81 -8.62 0.30 -6.60
N THR A 82 -8.70 1.61 -6.71
CA THR A 82 -7.70 2.50 -7.30
C THR A 82 -7.17 3.47 -6.22
N PRO A 83 -6.12 4.27 -6.49
CA PRO A 83 -5.69 5.32 -5.57
C PRO A 83 -6.79 6.32 -5.20
N ARG A 84 -7.85 6.45 -6.01
CA ARG A 84 -9.00 7.33 -5.75
C ARG A 84 -9.86 6.85 -4.58
N ASP A 85 -9.84 5.55 -4.29
CA ASP A 85 -10.67 4.90 -3.30
C ASP A 85 -10.06 4.94 -1.88
N ILE A 86 -8.81 5.40 -1.77
CA ILE A 86 -8.08 5.50 -0.51
C ILE A 86 -8.71 6.56 0.40
N THR A 87 -9.06 6.19 1.62
CA THR A 87 -9.63 7.11 2.62
C THR A 87 -8.59 7.62 3.61
N LYS A 88 -7.49 6.88 3.82
CA LYS A 88 -6.37 7.25 4.69
C LYS A 88 -5.10 6.53 4.27
N ILE A 89 -3.97 7.22 4.37
CA ILE A 89 -2.64 6.62 4.21
C ILE A 89 -1.75 6.93 5.42
N THR A 90 -0.94 5.97 5.86
CA THR A 90 0.12 6.20 6.85
C THR A 90 1.45 5.77 6.26
N ILE A 91 2.47 6.62 6.44
CA ILE A 91 3.78 6.48 5.83
C ILE A 91 4.81 6.49 6.95
N TYR A 92 5.55 5.40 7.10
CA TYR A 92 6.64 5.26 8.04
C TYR A 92 7.98 5.39 7.31
N VAL A 93 8.85 6.30 7.76
CA VAL A 93 10.17 6.53 7.15
C VAL A 93 11.26 6.40 8.21
N VAL A 94 12.24 5.55 7.94
CA VAL A 94 13.42 5.40 8.81
C VAL A 94 14.30 6.65 8.70
N ASN A 95 14.75 7.19 9.83
CA ASN A 95 15.62 8.37 9.88
C ASN A 95 15.09 9.58 9.08
N LEU A 96 13.78 9.81 9.13
CA LEU A 96 13.10 10.89 8.41
C LEU A 96 13.79 12.24 8.62
N ASN A 97 14.13 12.89 7.51
CA ASN A 97 14.85 14.17 7.47
C ASN A 97 14.57 14.88 6.13
N ALA A 98 15.11 16.09 5.95
CA ALA A 98 14.81 16.95 4.80
C ALA A 98 15.14 16.31 3.43
N SER A 99 16.13 15.41 3.33
CA SER A 99 16.50 14.76 2.06
C SER A 99 15.39 13.85 1.51
N HIS A 100 14.47 13.40 2.35
CA HIS A 100 13.36 12.53 1.97
C HIS A 100 12.18 13.28 1.35
N ARG A 101 12.09 14.61 1.57
CA ARG A 101 10.90 15.40 1.27
C ARG A 101 10.56 15.42 -0.22
N GLU A 102 11.49 15.89 -1.05
CA GLU A 102 11.21 15.99 -2.50
C GLU A 102 11.00 14.63 -3.16
N PRO A 103 11.82 13.59 -2.90
CA PRO A 103 11.56 12.25 -3.42
C PRO A 103 10.19 11.69 -3.03
N LEU A 104 9.79 11.86 -1.77
CA LEU A 104 8.51 11.35 -1.28
C LEU A 104 7.33 12.12 -1.89
N ILE A 105 7.44 13.45 -2.00
CA ILE A 105 6.40 14.29 -2.62
C ILE A 105 6.20 13.91 -4.10
N ASP A 106 7.28 13.69 -4.85
CA ASP A 106 7.20 13.24 -6.24
C ASP A 106 6.44 11.91 -6.38
N VAL A 107 6.82 10.92 -5.57
CA VAL A 107 6.14 9.61 -5.54
C VAL A 107 4.65 9.74 -5.20
N ILE A 108 4.30 10.50 -4.15
CA ILE A 108 2.91 10.71 -3.72
C ILE A 108 2.10 11.37 -4.84
N ARG A 109 2.63 12.42 -5.46
CA ARG A 109 1.96 13.13 -6.56
C ARG A 109 1.71 12.21 -7.74
N ASN A 110 2.70 11.41 -8.11
CA ASN A 110 2.57 10.47 -9.22
C ASN A 110 1.55 9.37 -8.92
N PHE A 111 1.54 8.83 -7.70
CA PHE A 111 0.62 7.77 -7.29
C PHE A 111 -0.85 8.21 -7.29
N PHE A 112 -1.14 9.43 -6.82
CA PHE A 112 -2.50 9.96 -6.77
C PHE A 112 -2.91 10.77 -8.01
N ARG A 113 -2.06 10.81 -9.04
CA ARG A 113 -2.37 11.50 -10.30
C ARG A 113 -3.53 10.81 -11.01
N ILE A 114 -4.50 11.60 -11.44
CA ILE A 114 -5.63 11.14 -12.24
C ILE A 114 -5.65 11.99 -13.51
N GLU A 115 -5.54 11.35 -14.67
CA GLU A 115 -5.48 12.07 -15.94
C GLU A 115 -6.80 12.83 -16.20
N GLY A 116 -6.68 14.10 -16.57
CA GLY A 116 -7.84 14.96 -16.85
C GLY A 116 -8.67 15.34 -15.62
N GLN A 117 -8.22 15.05 -14.40
CA GLN A 117 -8.96 15.34 -13.15
C GLN A 117 -8.05 15.87 -12.05
N GLU A 118 -8.64 16.47 -11.01
CA GLU A 118 -7.89 16.83 -9.82
C GLU A 118 -7.40 15.57 -9.10
N SER A 119 -6.10 15.55 -8.76
CA SER A 119 -5.47 14.47 -8.01
C SER A 119 -6.19 14.23 -6.69
N HIS A 120 -6.34 12.96 -6.32
CA HIS A 120 -6.91 12.61 -5.03
C HIS A 120 -5.93 12.95 -3.88
N LYS A 121 -6.43 13.44 -2.76
CA LYS A 121 -5.61 13.93 -1.63
C LYS A 121 -6.19 13.40 -0.32
N PRO A 122 -6.03 12.11 0.00
CA PRO A 122 -6.59 11.56 1.23
C PRO A 122 -5.82 12.13 2.43
N PRO A 123 -6.46 12.16 3.62
CA PRO A 123 -5.74 12.36 4.88
C PRO A 123 -4.51 11.47 4.95
N SER A 124 -3.41 11.99 5.50
CA SER A 124 -2.16 11.25 5.65
C SER A 124 -1.49 11.49 6.99
N SER A 125 -0.66 10.54 7.40
CA SER A 125 0.28 10.69 8.51
C SER A 125 1.66 10.27 8.02
N LEU A 126 2.66 11.14 8.19
CA LEU A 126 4.06 10.84 7.92
C LEU A 126 4.81 10.76 9.24
N ILE A 127 5.41 9.62 9.53
CA ILE A 127 5.98 9.32 10.83
C ILE A 127 7.43 8.87 10.64
N GLY A 128 8.35 9.55 11.32
CA GLY A 128 9.73 9.09 11.44
C GLY A 128 9.81 7.93 12.43
N VAL A 129 10.42 6.82 12.03
CA VAL A 129 10.59 5.62 12.88
C VAL A 129 12.07 5.27 13.05
N ALA A 130 12.40 4.55 14.13
CA ALA A 130 13.77 4.12 14.41
C ALA A 130 14.24 2.97 13.49
N GLY A 131 13.31 2.20 12.93
CA GLY A 131 13.59 1.07 12.05
C GLY A 131 12.29 0.40 11.59
N LEU A 132 12.44 -0.52 10.64
CA LEU A 132 11.37 -1.37 10.09
C LEU A 132 11.77 -2.85 10.23
N ALA A 133 10.99 -3.77 9.67
CA ALA A 133 11.19 -5.22 9.83
C ALA A 133 12.55 -5.75 9.31
N SER A 134 13.24 -4.99 8.45
CA SER A 134 14.61 -5.26 7.99
C SER A 134 15.41 -3.96 7.99
N PRO A 135 16.73 -3.99 8.28
CA PRO A 135 17.59 -2.82 8.17
C PRO A 135 17.66 -2.24 6.74
N ASP A 136 17.35 -3.03 5.71
CA ASP A 136 17.35 -2.57 4.33
C ASP A 136 16.11 -1.71 3.98
N PHE A 137 15.06 -1.76 4.81
CA PHE A 137 13.81 -1.08 4.53
C PHE A 137 13.87 0.36 5.04
N MET A 138 13.72 1.32 4.13
CA MET A 138 13.72 2.75 4.45
C MET A 138 12.31 3.33 4.59
N ILE A 139 11.30 2.68 4.02
CA ILE A 139 9.92 3.14 4.00
C ILE A 139 8.92 1.97 4.03
N GLU A 140 7.82 2.16 4.74
CA GLU A 140 6.67 1.27 4.77
C GLU A 140 5.37 2.09 4.71
N VAL A 141 4.40 1.65 3.91
CA VAL A 141 3.16 2.38 3.62
C VAL A 141 1.94 1.50 3.84
N GLU A 142 1.00 1.94 4.66
CA GLU A 142 -0.31 1.29 4.83
C GLU A 142 -1.44 2.20 4.35
N ALA A 143 -2.51 1.60 3.83
CA ALA A 143 -3.67 2.33 3.35
C ALA A 143 -4.99 1.67 3.78
N THR A 144 -5.99 2.52 4.00
CA THR A 144 -7.39 2.13 4.09
C THR A 144 -8.12 2.70 2.87
N ALA A 145 -9.01 1.92 2.27
CA ALA A 145 -9.80 2.32 1.11
C ALA A 145 -11.24 1.82 1.20
N VAL A 146 -12.14 2.45 0.45
CA VAL A 146 -13.52 1.98 0.25
C VAL A 146 -13.83 1.97 -1.23
N VAL A 147 -14.24 0.82 -1.75
CA VAL A 147 -14.57 0.62 -3.18
C VAL A 147 -15.97 0.06 -3.32
N ALA A 148 -16.64 0.31 -4.44
CA ALA A 148 -17.92 -0.31 -4.77
C ALA A 148 -17.80 -1.84 -4.85
N ALA A 149 -18.89 -2.54 -4.55
CA ALA A 149 -18.92 -4.00 -4.49
C ALA A 149 -19.02 -4.72 -5.84
#